data_AF-A0A4U0HGX6-F1
#
_entry.id   AF-A0A4U0HGX6-F1
#
_cell.length_a   1.000
_cell.length_b   1.000
_cell.length_c   1.000
_cell.angle_alpha   90.00
_cell.angle_beta   90.00
_cell.angle_gamma   90.00
#
_symmetry.space_group_name_H-M   'P 1'
#
loop_
_entity.id
_entity.type
_entity.pdbx_description
1 polymer ?
#
loop_
_entity_poly.entity_id
_entity_poly.type
_entity_poly.pdbx_seq_one_letter_code
_entity_poly.pdbx_strand_id
1 'polypeptide(L)' 'MGMNESEASLVIKAGAELLRTASSDPRSNEGYPAVKATIAAALDDLAEALHNFEAAVGTIGRSTGWVQDLNRVADDLRGK' A
#
# COMPACT_ATOMS: atom_id res chain seq x y z
N MET A 1 18.26 4.13 -13.16
CA MET A 1 17.48 3.25 -14.05
C MET A 1 16.10 3.13 -13.47
N GLY A 2 15.04 3.39 -14.25
CA GLY A 2 13.68 3.30 -13.73
C GLY A 2 13.27 1.87 -13.41
N MET A 3 12.45 1.69 -12.35
CA MET A 3 11.79 0.45 -11.97
C MET A 3 11.40 -0.39 -13.19
N ASN A 4 11.89 -1.63 -13.25
CA ASN A 4 11.51 -2.55 -14.31
C ASN A 4 10.17 -3.23 -13.98
N GLU A 5 9.54 -3.80 -15.00
CA GLU A 5 8.19 -4.35 -14.91
C GLU A 5 8.07 -5.49 -13.88
N SER A 6 9.14 -6.24 -13.65
CA SER A 6 9.17 -7.37 -12.69
C SER A 6 9.13 -6.86 -11.24
N GLU A 7 9.83 -5.77 -10.96
CA GLU A 7 9.82 -5.13 -9.63
C GLU A 7 8.45 -4.51 -9.34
N ALA A 8 7.84 -3.85 -10.33
CA ALA A 8 6.48 -3.31 -10.21
C ALA A 8 5.46 -4.42 -9.94
N SER A 9 5.60 -5.54 -10.64
CA SER A 9 4.74 -6.70 -10.47
C SER A 9 4.83 -7.30 -9.05
N LEU A 10 6.03 -7.36 -8.45
CA LEU A 10 6.22 -7.87 -7.09
C LEU A 10 5.54 -7.00 -6.03
N VAL A 11 5.66 -5.68 -6.14
CA VAL A 11 5.03 -4.73 -5.21
C VAL A 11 3.50 -4.82 -5.30
N ILE A 12 2.96 -4.84 -6.52
CA ILE A 12 1.52 -4.99 -6.77
C ILE A 12 1.01 -6.33 -6.20
N LYS A 13 1.76 -7.42 -6.42
CA LYS A 13 1.38 -8.75 -5.95
C LYS A 13 1.38 -8.84 -4.42
N ALA A 14 2.39 -8.29 -3.76
CA ALA A 14 2.46 -8.22 -2.30
C ALA A 14 1.29 -7.39 -1.74
N GLY A 15 1.01 -6.22 -2.33
CA GLY A 15 -0.13 -5.40 -1.91
C GLY A 15 -1.48 -6.09 -2.11
N ALA A 16 -1.67 -6.80 -3.22
CA ALA A 16 -2.89 -7.58 -3.46
C ALA A 16 -3.06 -8.72 -2.45
N GLU A 17 -1.98 -9.37 -2.04
CA GLU A 17 -1.99 -10.43 -1.01
C GLU A 17 -2.41 -9.87 0.37
N LEU A 18 -1.88 -8.70 0.73
CA LEU A 18 -2.22 -7.98 1.97
C LEU A 18 -3.69 -7.55 1.98
N LEU A 19 -4.17 -6.96 0.89
CA LEU A 19 -5.57 -6.57 0.73
C LEU A 19 -6.51 -7.79 0.78
N ARG A 20 -6.15 -8.88 0.10
CA ARG A 20 -6.93 -10.12 0.11
C ARG A 20 -7.05 -10.67 1.52
N THR A 21 -5.95 -10.70 2.27
CA THR A 21 -5.92 -11.16 3.66
C THR A 21 -6.78 -10.28 4.55
N ALA A 22 -6.65 -8.95 4.45
CA ALA A 22 -7.46 -8.00 5.20
C ALA A 22 -8.97 -8.09 4.87
N SER A 23 -9.31 -8.39 3.61
CA SER A 23 -10.71 -8.55 3.17
C SER A 23 -11.35 -9.89 3.57
N SER A 24 -10.54 -10.89 3.98
CA SER A 24 -11.01 -12.25 4.27
C SER A 24 -11.57 -12.44 5.69
N ASP A 25 -11.52 -11.39 6.54
CA ASP A 25 -12.04 -11.43 7.90
C ASP A 25 -13.60 -11.45 7.91
N PRO A 26 -14.24 -12.53 8.39
CA PRO A 26 -15.68 -12.74 8.26
C PRO A 26 -16.48 -11.84 9.20
N ARG A 27 -16.96 -10.72 8.65
CA ARG A 27 -18.24 -10.05 8.95
C ARG A 27 -18.70 -10.12 10.43
N SER A 28 -18.27 -9.14 11.23
CA SER A 28 -19.17 -8.51 12.20
C SER A 28 -19.44 -7.07 11.74
N ASN A 29 -20.57 -6.48 12.12
CA ASN A 29 -20.92 -5.11 11.77
C ASN A 29 -19.93 -4.07 12.38
N GLU A 30 -19.05 -4.54 13.29
CA GLU A 30 -17.91 -3.82 13.88
C GLU A 30 -16.59 -4.04 13.11
N GLY A 31 -16.55 -5.02 12.20
CA GLY A 31 -15.36 -5.40 11.45
C GLY A 31 -15.04 -4.47 10.29
N TYR A 32 -15.98 -3.69 9.77
CA TYR A 32 -15.71 -2.81 8.62
C TYR A 32 -14.73 -1.66 8.95
N PRO A 33 -14.84 -0.98 10.11
CA PRO A 33 -13.78 -0.08 10.59
C PRO A 33 -12.44 -0.78 10.80
N ALA A 34 -12.43 -1.99 11.35
CA ALA A 34 -11.20 -2.76 11.56
C ALA A 34 -10.53 -3.15 10.24
N VAL A 35 -11.31 -3.60 9.25
CA VAL A 35 -10.84 -3.90 7.90
C VAL A 35 -10.30 -2.65 7.22
N LYS A 36 -11.00 -1.50 7.33
CA LYS A 36 -10.50 -0.22 6.82
C LYS A 36 -9.18 0.18 7.46
N ALA A 37 -9.05 0.02 8.78
CA ALA A 37 -7.81 0.32 9.50
C ALA A 37 -6.66 -0.60 9.06
N THR A 38 -6.91 -1.91 8.91
CA THR A 38 -5.93 -2.89 8.44
C THR A 38 -5.50 -2.60 7.00
N ILE A 39 -6.45 -2.28 6.11
CA ILE A 39 -6.13 -1.91 4.74
C ILE A 39 -5.33 -0.61 4.71
N ALA A 40 -5.70 0.40 5.49
CA ALA A 40 -4.97 1.65 5.56
C ALA A 40 -3.53 1.45 6.07
N ALA A 41 -3.33 0.59 7.08
CA ALA A 41 -1.99 0.23 7.55
C ALA A 41 -1.16 -0.48 6.46
N ALA A 42 -1.76 -1.43 5.74
CA ALA A 42 -1.08 -2.11 4.63
C ALA A 42 -0.69 -1.17 3.49
N LEU A 43 -1.51 -0.13 3.22
CA LEU A 43 -1.21 0.90 2.22
C LEU A 43 -0.05 1.80 2.67
N ASP A 44 0.02 2.16 3.95
CA ASP A 44 1.17 2.90 4.52
C ASP A 44 2.45 2.07 4.41
N ASP A 45 2.40 0.78 4.77
CA ASP A 45 3.56 -0.13 4.69
C ASP A 45 4.08 -0.25 3.24
N LEU A 46 3.18 -0.30 2.26
CA LEU A 46 3.55 -0.30 0.83
C LEU A 46 4.17 1.02 0.41
N ALA A 47 3.64 2.14 0.89
CA ALA A 47 4.15 3.47 0.59
C ALA A 47 5.57 3.66 1.17
N GLU A 48 5.80 3.20 2.40
CA GLU A 48 7.11 3.19 3.05
C GLU A 48 8.09 2.25 2.34
N ALA A 49 7.68 1.03 2.01
CA ALA A 49 8.53 0.07 1.29
C ALA A 49 8.96 0.62 -0.07
N LEU A 50 8.04 1.28 -0.79
CA LEU A 50 8.30 1.89 -2.08
C LEU A 50 9.27 3.09 -1.95
N HIS A 51 9.08 3.93 -0.93
CA HIS A 51 9.99 5.03 -0.63
C HIS A 51 11.40 4.55 -0.27
N ASN A 52 11.52 3.57 0.62
CA ASN A 52 12.79 2.99 1.06
C ASN A 52 13.52 2.30 -0.09
N PHE A 53 12.79 1.62 -0.97
CA PHE A 53 13.35 1.04 -2.18
C PHE A 53 13.96 2.13 -3.07
N GLU A 54 13.23 3.20 -3.39
CA GLU A 54 13.77 4.28 -4.23
C GLU A 54 15.03 4.93 -3.67
N ALA A 55 15.06 5.15 -2.35
CA ALA A 55 16.23 5.65 -1.66
C ALA A 55 17.43 4.69 -1.84
N ALA A 56 17.20 3.38 -1.78
CA ALA A 56 18.23 2.36 -1.96
C ALA A 56 18.74 2.23 -3.41
N VAL A 57 17.87 2.42 -4.42
CA VAL A 57 18.27 2.29 -5.85
C VAL A 57 18.73 3.62 -6.47
N GLY A 58 18.74 4.71 -5.71
CA GLY A 58 19.23 6.02 -6.14
C GLY A 58 18.36 6.70 -7.19
N THR A 59 17.10 6.28 -7.34
CA THR A 59 16.13 6.88 -8.27
C THR A 59 15.07 7.64 -7.52
N ILE A 60 15.47 8.76 -6.94
CA ILE A 60 14.62 9.64 -6.15
C ILE A 60 13.51 10.22 -7.02
N GLY A 61 12.25 10.08 -6.59
CA GLY A 61 11.12 10.85 -7.11
C GLY A 61 10.23 10.13 -8.12
N ARG A 62 10.56 8.90 -8.52
CA ARG A 62 9.76 8.15 -9.51
C ARG A 62 8.48 7.56 -8.89
N SER A 63 8.52 7.23 -7.60
CA SER A 63 7.43 6.63 -6.85
C SER A 63 6.62 7.65 -6.09
N THR A 64 7.03 8.92 -6.05
CA THR A 64 6.38 9.96 -5.24
C THR A 64 4.89 10.08 -5.54
N GLY A 65 4.46 9.95 -6.80
CA GLY A 65 3.05 9.91 -7.16
C GLY A 65 2.31 8.70 -6.58
N TRP A 66 2.91 7.51 -6.65
CA TRP A 66 2.32 6.29 -6.11
C TRP A 66 2.28 6.29 -4.59
N VAL A 67 3.33 6.76 -3.92
CA VAL A 67 3.38 6.98 -2.47
C VAL A 67 2.27 7.95 -2.04
N GLN A 68 2.08 9.05 -2.76
CA GLN A 68 1.00 10.00 -2.48
C GLN A 68 -0.38 9.39 -2.65
N ASP A 69 -0.59 8.59 -3.70
CA ASP A 69 -1.87 7.95 -3.96
C ASP A 69 -2.18 6.85 -2.93
N LEU A 70 -1.19 6.05 -2.53
CA LEU A 70 -1.32 5.05 -1.46
C LEU A 70 -1.70 5.71 -0.12
N ASN A 71 -0.99 6.78 0.26
CA ASN A 71 -1.28 7.53 1.48
C ASN A 71 -2.68 8.18 1.42
N ARG A 72 -3.08 8.73 0.27
CA ARG A 72 -4.43 9.32 0.11
C ARG A 72 -5.52 8.27 0.31
N VAL A 73 -5.38 7.09 -0.29
CA VAL A 73 -6.36 6.01 -0.12
C VAL A 73 -6.38 5.51 1.33
N ALA A 74 -5.23 5.44 1.99
CA ALA A 74 -5.15 5.09 3.41
C ALA A 74 -5.88 6.12 4.30
N ASP A 75 -5.73 7.41 4.02
CA ASP A 75 -6.42 8.48 4.73
C ASP A 75 -7.94 8.48 4.47
N ASP A 76 -8.37 8.27 3.22
CA ASP A 76 -9.79 8.13 2.86
C ASP A 76 -10.45 6.95 3.62
N LEU A 77 -9.74 5.84 3.78
CA LEU A 77 -10.22 4.68 4.55
C LEU A 77 -10.32 4.97 6.05
N ARG A 78 -9.45 5.84 6.58
CA ARG A 78 -9.49 6.33 7.96
C ARG A 78 -10.55 7.41 8.17
N GLY A 79 -11.06 8.01 7.09
CA GLY A 79 -11.98 9.14 7.12
C GLY A 79 -11.31 10.45 7.53
N LYS A 80 -10.04 10.64 7.14
CA LYS A 80 -9.25 11.85 7.39
C LYS A 80 -9.24 12.78 6.18
#